data_AF-A0A8T3AR68-F1
#
_entry.id   AF-A0A8T3AR68-F1
#
_cell.length_a   1.000
_cell.length_b   1.000
_cell.length_c   1.000
_cell.angle_alpha   90.00
_cell.angle_beta   90.00
_cell.angle_gamma   90.00
#
_symmetry.space_group_name_H-M   'P 1'
#
loop_
_entity.id
_entity.type
_entity.pdbx_description
1 polymer ?
#
loop_
_entity_poly.entity_id
_entity_poly.type
_entity_poly.pdbx_seq_one_letter_code
_entity_poly.pdbx_strand_id
1 'polypeptide(L)'
;MSSNFCSKPVDVSKFGLIYAGAQKNVGPSGVTIVIVRRDLIGDPQPITPVMLDYKIHADNASLYNTPPCFAVYICALVFEDLLDQGGLQAVEEKNAKKAGILYEAIERSGGFYVCPVEKSVKSLMNVPFTLQNSDLEKKFIAEAAKEGMIQLKGHRSVGGVRASIYNAMPLAGVEKLVAFMKDFQARHP
;
A
#
# COMPACT_ATOMS: atom_id res chain seq x y z
N MET A 1 -5.10 -2.30 -9.57
CA MET A 1 -4.54 -1.46 -8.49
C MET A 1 -4.17 -2.36 -7.33
N SER A 2 -3.40 -1.90 -6.33
CA SER A 2 -3.09 -2.77 -5.19
C SER A 2 -2.95 -1.95 -3.91
N SER A 3 -1.73 -1.71 -3.43
CA SER A 3 -1.46 -0.88 -2.26
C SER A 3 -1.89 0.57 -2.40
N ASN A 4 -2.12 1.06 -3.62
CA ASN A 4 -2.54 2.41 -3.91
C ASN A 4 -4.07 2.58 -4.05
N PHE A 5 -4.85 1.51 -3.89
CA PHE A 5 -6.32 1.62 -3.97
C PHE A 5 -6.81 2.52 -2.83
N CYS A 6 -7.66 3.51 -3.15
CA CYS A 6 -8.10 4.55 -2.22
C CYS A 6 -6.97 5.36 -1.54
N SER A 7 -5.76 5.43 -2.11
CA SER A 7 -4.69 6.29 -1.57
C SER A 7 -4.70 7.71 -2.14
N LYS A 8 -5.44 7.92 -3.24
CA LYS A 8 -5.62 9.18 -3.95
C LYS A 8 -6.83 9.12 -4.90
N PRO A 9 -7.36 10.25 -5.38
CA PRO A 9 -8.38 10.27 -6.42
C PRO A 9 -7.88 9.61 -7.71
N VAL A 10 -8.77 8.90 -8.40
CA VAL A 10 -8.52 8.33 -9.71
C VAL A 10 -9.75 8.55 -10.58
N ASP A 11 -9.53 8.90 -11.84
CA ASP A 11 -10.60 8.98 -12.83
C ASP A 11 -10.98 7.57 -13.28
N VAL A 12 -12.03 7.01 -12.67
CA VAL A 12 -12.48 5.64 -12.90
C VAL A 12 -12.93 5.41 -14.35
N SER A 13 -13.38 6.46 -15.05
CA SER A 13 -13.86 6.35 -16.44
C SER A 13 -12.75 5.95 -17.43
N LYS A 14 -11.48 6.18 -17.07
CA LYS A 14 -10.31 5.77 -17.85
C LYS A 14 -10.01 4.27 -17.76
N PHE A 15 -10.75 3.51 -16.96
CA PHE A 15 -10.52 2.09 -16.73
C PHE A 15 -11.70 1.25 -17.20
N GLY A 16 -11.40 0.11 -17.84
CA GLY A 16 -12.40 -0.94 -18.04
C GLY A 16 -12.65 -1.74 -16.75
N LEU A 17 -11.58 -2.07 -16.03
CA LEU A 17 -11.66 -2.81 -14.77
C LEU A 17 -10.57 -2.33 -13.81
N ILE A 18 -10.96 -2.11 -12.56
CA ILE A 18 -10.07 -1.89 -11.42
C ILE A 18 -10.33 -3.01 -10.42
N TYR A 19 -9.29 -3.70 -9.98
CA TYR A 19 -9.37 -4.63 -8.86
C TYR A 19 -8.33 -4.30 -7.79
N ALA A 20 -8.65 -4.64 -6.54
CA ALA A 20 -7.77 -4.54 -5.39
C ALA A 20 -8.15 -5.56 -4.31
N GLY A 21 -7.18 -6.37 -3.85
CA GLY A 21 -7.32 -7.12 -2.60
C GLY A 21 -7.26 -6.16 -1.41
N ALA A 22 -8.17 -6.30 -0.45
CA ALA A 22 -8.35 -5.32 0.62
C ALA A 22 -7.15 -5.22 1.59
N GLN A 23 -6.41 -6.31 1.78
CA GLN A 23 -5.35 -6.51 2.80
C GLN A 23 -4.18 -5.53 2.78
N LYS A 24 -4.12 -4.63 1.79
CA LYS A 24 -3.06 -3.63 1.72
C LYS A 24 -3.51 -2.31 2.30
N ASN A 25 -4.60 -1.74 1.80
CA ASN A 25 -4.90 -0.33 2.04
C ASN A 25 -6.32 -0.06 2.56
N VAL A 26 -7.24 -1.03 2.46
CA VAL A 26 -8.67 -0.78 2.69
C VAL A 26 -9.40 -1.84 3.51
N GLY A 27 -8.69 -2.78 4.13
CA GLY A 27 -9.31 -3.79 4.98
C GLY A 27 -8.44 -5.02 5.23
N PRO A 28 -9.02 -6.10 5.76
CA PRO A 28 -8.31 -7.35 6.03
C PRO A 28 -8.16 -8.21 4.76
N SER A 29 -7.31 -9.22 4.83
CA SER A 29 -7.26 -10.26 3.79
C SER A 29 -8.52 -11.11 3.75
N GLY A 30 -8.92 -11.51 2.54
CA GLY A 30 -10.08 -12.39 2.33
C GLY A 30 -11.18 -11.79 1.47
N VAL A 31 -11.07 -10.52 1.05
CA VAL A 31 -12.00 -9.89 0.10
C VAL A 31 -11.23 -9.13 -0.98
N THR A 32 -11.76 -9.20 -2.20
CA THR A 32 -11.27 -8.44 -3.36
C THR A 32 -12.39 -7.53 -3.85
N ILE A 33 -12.07 -6.26 -4.03
CA ILE A 33 -12.98 -5.26 -4.58
C ILE A 33 -12.72 -5.18 -6.08
N VAL A 34 -13.79 -5.23 -6.87
CA VAL A 34 -13.75 -5.08 -8.33
C VAL A 34 -14.72 -3.98 -8.74
N ILE A 35 -14.21 -3.00 -9.47
CA ILE A 35 -14.99 -1.98 -10.19
C ILE A 35 -14.85 -2.31 -11.67
N VAL A 36 -15.91 -2.77 -12.31
CA VAL A 36 -15.91 -3.20 -13.71
C VAL A 36 -16.94 -2.41 -14.50
N ARG A 37 -16.56 -1.99 -15.71
CA ARG A 37 -17.46 -1.30 -16.64
C ARG A 37 -18.51 -2.28 -17.16
N ARG A 38 -19.78 -1.86 -17.17
CA ARG A 38 -20.93 -2.75 -17.41
C ARG A 38 -20.95 -3.38 -18.80
N ASP A 39 -20.41 -2.70 -19.80
CA ASP A 39 -20.27 -3.19 -21.18
C ASP A 39 -19.23 -4.32 -21.33
N LEU A 40 -18.42 -4.60 -20.30
CA LEU A 40 -17.39 -5.63 -20.31
C LEU A 40 -17.82 -6.96 -19.67
N ILE A 41 -19.06 -7.05 -19.18
CA ILE A 41 -19.58 -8.25 -18.50
C ILE A 41 -20.78 -8.82 -19.24
N GLY A 42 -20.92 -10.15 -19.25
CA GLY A 42 -22.06 -10.86 -19.83
C GLY A 42 -21.78 -11.73 -21.05
N ASP A 43 -20.52 -11.79 -21.49
CA ASP A 43 -20.05 -12.72 -22.52
C ASP A 43 -18.79 -13.47 -22.04
N PRO A 44 -18.90 -14.33 -21.01
CA PRO A 44 -17.77 -15.12 -20.53
C PRO A 44 -17.40 -16.20 -21.54
N GLN A 45 -16.18 -16.72 -21.47
CA GLN A 45 -15.81 -17.88 -22.28
C GLN A 45 -16.70 -19.09 -21.91
N PRO A 46 -17.03 -19.99 -22.85
CA PRO A 46 -17.87 -21.16 -22.55
C PRO A 46 -17.35 -22.05 -21.42
N ILE A 47 -16.03 -22.02 -21.17
CA ILE A 47 -15.37 -22.80 -20.12
C ILE A 47 -15.32 -22.09 -18.76
N THR A 48 -15.76 -20.83 -18.66
CA THR A 48 -15.64 -20.02 -17.45
C THR A 48 -16.53 -20.62 -16.35
N PRO A 49 -15.94 -21.02 -15.20
CA PRO A 49 -16.72 -21.43 -14.05
C PRO A 49 -17.65 -20.32 -13.57
N VAL A 50 -18.85 -20.67 -13.11
CA VAL A 50 -19.87 -19.71 -12.64
C VAL A 50 -19.34 -18.71 -11.60
N MET A 51 -18.43 -19.14 -10.73
CA MET A 51 -17.83 -18.30 -9.69
C MET A 51 -16.81 -17.27 -10.21
N LEU A 52 -16.35 -17.42 -11.46
CA LEU A 52 -15.43 -16.49 -12.12
C LEU A 52 -16.15 -15.58 -13.14
N ASP A 53 -17.47 -15.71 -13.29
CA ASP A 53 -18.27 -14.83 -14.14
C ASP A 53 -18.70 -13.56 -13.38
N TYR A 54 -18.18 -12.41 -13.81
CA TYR A 54 -18.55 -11.13 -13.21
C TYR A 54 -20.04 -10.78 -13.38
N LYS A 55 -20.71 -11.27 -14.42
CA LYS A 55 -22.16 -11.03 -14.58
C LYS A 55 -22.96 -11.71 -13.48
N ILE A 56 -22.58 -12.94 -13.08
CA ILE A 56 -23.21 -13.63 -11.95
C ILE A 56 -23.07 -12.82 -10.66
N HIS A 57 -21.87 -12.29 -10.39
CA HIS A 57 -21.65 -11.43 -9.22
C HIS A 57 -22.46 -10.13 -9.30
N ALA A 58 -22.49 -9.46 -10.46
CA ALA A 58 -23.22 -8.22 -10.65
C ALA A 58 -24.75 -8.39 -10.50
N ASP A 59 -25.32 -9.42 -11.14
CA ASP A 59 -26.76 -9.70 -11.12
C ASP A 59 -27.24 -10.09 -9.71
N ASN A 60 -26.37 -10.67 -8.89
CA ASN A 60 -26.69 -11.09 -7.52
C ASN A 60 -26.14 -10.13 -6.46
N ALA A 61 -25.73 -8.90 -6.82
CA ALA A 61 -25.17 -7.91 -5.89
C ALA A 61 -24.02 -8.45 -5.01
N SER A 62 -23.15 -9.31 -5.58
CA SER A 62 -22.07 -10.05 -4.89
C SER A 62 -22.54 -11.03 -3.80
N LEU A 63 -23.80 -11.47 -3.85
CA LEU A 63 -24.43 -12.39 -2.89
C LEU A 63 -24.88 -13.71 -3.55
N TYR A 64 -24.28 -14.10 -4.67
CA TYR A 64 -24.59 -15.38 -5.33
C TYR A 64 -24.31 -16.58 -4.42
N ASN A 65 -23.25 -16.51 -3.61
CA ASN A 65 -22.96 -17.44 -2.53
C ASN A 65 -22.61 -16.67 -1.24
N THR A 66 -22.28 -17.39 -0.16
CA THR A 66 -21.89 -16.77 1.12
C THR A 66 -20.67 -15.85 0.94
N PRO A 67 -20.82 -14.52 1.13
CA PRO A 67 -19.70 -13.60 1.00
C PRO A 67 -18.82 -13.64 2.26
N PRO A 68 -17.59 -13.10 2.23
CA PRO A 68 -16.76 -12.93 3.40
C PRO A 68 -17.27 -11.77 4.29
N CYS A 69 -18.41 -11.99 4.96
CA CYS A 69 -19.19 -10.95 5.65
C CYS A 69 -18.34 -10.04 6.55
N PHE A 70 -17.46 -10.62 7.37
CA PHE A 70 -16.60 -9.85 8.28
C PHE A 70 -15.64 -8.94 7.52
N ALA A 71 -15.00 -9.44 6.46
CA ALA A 71 -14.05 -8.64 5.69
C ALA A 71 -14.77 -7.49 4.95
N VAL A 72 -15.97 -7.74 4.42
CA VAL A 72 -16.82 -6.70 3.81
C VAL A 72 -17.21 -5.63 4.82
N TYR A 73 -17.62 -6.03 6.04
CA TYR A 73 -17.96 -5.11 7.11
C TYR A 73 -16.78 -4.21 7.51
N ILE A 74 -15.58 -4.78 7.69
CA ILE A 74 -14.40 -3.97 8.02
C ILE A 74 -14.04 -3.01 6.88
N CYS A 75 -14.15 -3.42 5.61
CA CYS A 75 -13.96 -2.50 4.50
C CYS A 75 -14.92 -1.30 4.56
N ALA A 76 -16.20 -1.53 4.90
CA ALA A 76 -17.18 -0.46 5.04
C ALA A 76 -16.75 0.57 6.11
N LEU A 77 -16.36 0.11 7.30
CA LEU A 77 -15.85 0.99 8.36
C LEU A 77 -14.59 1.77 7.94
N VAL A 78 -13.69 1.14 7.19
CA VAL A 78 -12.51 1.83 6.66
C VAL A 78 -12.90 2.89 5.62
N PHE A 79 -13.92 2.65 4.80
CA PHE A 79 -14.40 3.65 3.85
C PHE A 79 -15.07 4.83 4.55
N GLU A 80 -15.84 4.59 5.62
CA GLU A 80 -16.40 5.63 6.48
C GLU A 80 -15.28 6.50 7.09
N ASP A 81 -14.26 5.89 7.69
CA ASP A 81 -13.08 6.61 8.22
C ASP A 81 -12.34 7.43 7.16
N LEU A 82 -12.23 6.93 5.93
CA LEU A 82 -11.61 7.70 4.82
C LEU A 82 -12.46 8.90 4.41
N LEU A 83 -13.79 8.78 4.45
CA LEU A 83 -14.70 9.90 4.18
C LEU A 83 -14.63 10.94 5.30
N ASP A 84 -14.63 10.51 6.56
CA ASP A 84 -14.51 11.38 7.74
C ASP A 84 -13.18 12.16 7.78
N GLN A 85 -12.11 11.58 7.23
CA GLN A 85 -10.82 12.26 7.03
C GLN A 85 -10.82 13.34 5.93
N GLY A 86 -11.95 13.59 5.25
CA GLY A 86 -12.05 14.53 4.13
C GLY A 86 -11.91 13.88 2.75
N GLY A 87 -12.05 12.55 2.68
CA GLY A 87 -12.03 11.80 1.42
C GLY A 87 -10.65 11.67 0.79
N LEU A 88 -10.63 11.22 -0.47
CA LEU A 88 -9.39 10.79 -1.14
C LEU A 88 -8.38 11.92 -1.41
N GLN A 89 -8.83 13.18 -1.52
CA GLN A 89 -7.92 14.33 -1.68
C GLN A 89 -7.10 14.57 -0.41
N ALA A 90 -7.76 14.64 0.76
CA ALA A 90 -7.08 14.78 2.05
C ALA A 90 -6.15 13.60 2.34
N VAL A 91 -6.58 12.38 1.99
CA VAL A 91 -5.76 11.17 2.09
C VAL A 91 -4.53 11.23 1.18
N GLU A 92 -4.65 11.74 -0.05
CA GLU A 92 -3.52 11.95 -0.96
C GLU A 92 -2.48 12.92 -0.36
N GLU A 93 -2.92 14.06 0.16
CA GLU A 93 -2.05 15.05 0.80
C GLU A 93 -1.29 14.47 2.00
N LYS A 94 -2.00 13.76 2.88
CA LYS A 94 -1.41 13.04 4.02
C LYS A 94 -0.37 12.02 3.56
N ASN A 95 -0.68 11.26 2.52
CA ASN A 95 0.23 10.26 1.97
C ASN A 95 1.46 10.90 1.28
N ALA A 96 1.27 12.00 0.57
CA ALA A 96 2.35 12.78 -0.04
C ALA A 96 3.30 13.35 1.03
N LYS A 97 2.76 13.88 2.14
CA LYS A 97 3.57 14.36 3.28
C LYS A 97 4.42 13.26 3.89
N LYS A 98 3.82 12.09 4.19
CA LYS A 98 4.54 10.92 4.71
C LYS A 98 5.67 10.50 3.79
N ALA A 99 5.37 10.27 2.52
CA ALA A 99 6.36 9.85 1.54
C ALA A 99 7.47 10.90 1.36
N GLY A 100 7.11 12.18 1.32
CA GLY A 100 8.04 13.30 1.18
C GLY A 100 9.11 13.31 2.26
N ILE A 101 8.69 13.26 3.54
CA ILE A 101 9.62 13.27 4.68
C ILE A 101 10.58 12.08 4.64
N LEU A 102 10.09 10.89 4.28
CA LEU A 102 10.92 9.69 4.19
C LEU A 102 11.89 9.75 3.01
N TYR A 103 11.42 10.18 1.83
CA TYR A 103 12.29 10.33 0.66
C TYR A 103 13.33 11.43 0.86
N GLU A 104 12.99 12.53 1.52
CA GLU A 104 13.94 13.59 1.87
C GLU A 104 15.04 13.09 2.81
N ALA A 105 14.69 12.24 3.79
CA ALA A 105 15.67 11.61 4.67
C ALA A 105 16.65 10.72 3.89
N ILE A 106 16.16 9.96 2.89
CA ILE A 106 17.00 9.15 2.00
C ILE A 106 17.88 10.04 1.13
N GLU A 107 17.32 11.08 0.50
CA GLU A 107 18.07 11.95 -0.42
C GLU A 107 19.16 12.76 0.30
N ARG A 108 18.91 13.18 1.55
CA ARG A 108 19.89 13.94 2.35
C ARG A 108 20.91 13.08 3.10
N SER A 109 20.84 11.76 2.98
CA SER A 109 21.75 10.87 3.71
C SER A 109 23.15 10.76 3.07
N GLY A 110 23.47 11.53 2.03
CA GLY A 110 24.77 11.47 1.36
C GLY A 110 25.08 10.09 0.74
N GLY A 111 24.05 9.33 0.33
CA GLY A 111 24.21 8.00 -0.24
C GLY A 111 24.26 6.84 0.77
N PHE A 112 24.15 7.11 2.08
CA PHE A 112 24.05 6.06 3.08
C PHE A 112 22.80 5.18 2.91
N TYR A 113 21.65 5.81 2.64
CA TYR A 113 20.42 5.17 2.17
C TYR A 113 20.25 5.46 0.69
N VAL A 114 19.92 4.45 -0.10
CA VAL A 114 19.73 4.60 -1.54
C VAL A 114 18.38 4.04 -1.96
N CYS A 115 17.52 4.88 -2.54
CA CYS A 115 16.31 4.41 -3.19
C CYS A 115 16.62 4.10 -4.66
N PRO A 116 16.45 2.85 -5.14
CA PRO A 116 16.78 2.46 -6.51
C PRO A 116 15.73 2.90 -7.55
N VAL A 117 14.77 3.74 -7.17
CA VAL A 117 13.61 4.12 -7.99
C VAL A 117 13.77 5.56 -8.46
N GLU A 118 13.56 5.79 -9.76
CA GLU A 118 13.56 7.13 -10.35
C GLU A 118 12.52 8.05 -9.71
N LYS A 119 12.88 9.33 -9.54
CA LYS A 119 12.06 10.30 -8.79
C LYS A 119 10.63 10.43 -9.32
N SER A 120 10.44 10.38 -10.64
CA SER A 120 9.14 10.53 -11.32
C SER A 120 8.15 9.40 -11.05
N VAL A 121 8.64 8.23 -10.63
CA VAL A 121 7.83 7.01 -10.43
C VAL A 121 7.91 6.48 -8.99
N LYS A 122 8.42 7.29 -8.06
CA LYS A 122 8.46 6.96 -6.64
C LYS A 122 7.05 6.70 -6.10
N SER A 123 6.89 5.59 -5.38
CA SER A 123 5.61 5.23 -4.78
C SER A 123 5.37 6.03 -3.51
N LEU A 124 4.15 6.56 -3.35
CA LEU A 124 3.73 7.15 -2.08
C LEU A 124 3.42 6.10 -1.00
N MET A 125 3.32 4.82 -1.38
CA MET A 125 2.82 3.74 -0.50
C MET A 125 3.93 2.80 -0.03
N ASN A 126 4.90 2.49 -0.89
CA ASN A 126 5.96 1.54 -0.60
C ASN A 126 7.30 2.17 -0.95
N VAL A 127 8.10 2.50 0.05
CA VAL A 127 9.39 3.16 -0.12
C VAL A 127 10.50 2.14 0.08
N PRO A 128 11.05 1.56 -1.00
CA PRO A 128 12.23 0.71 -0.91
C PRO A 128 13.50 1.55 -0.81
N PHE A 129 14.45 1.10 -0.01
CA PHE A 129 15.81 1.64 0.02
C PHE A 129 16.79 0.57 0.47
N THR A 130 18.04 0.70 0.04
CA THR A 130 19.16 -0.16 0.45
C THR A 130 20.11 0.66 1.32
N LEU A 131 20.96 -0.04 2.08
CA LEU A 131 22.10 0.57 2.75
C LEU A 131 23.39 0.20 1.98
N GLN A 132 24.53 0.75 2.39
CA GLN A 132 25.82 0.52 1.71
C GLN A 132 26.19 -0.96 1.55
N ASN A 133 25.78 -1.83 2.48
CA ASN A 133 26.00 -3.27 2.40
C ASN A 133 24.94 -4.06 3.17
N SER A 134 24.88 -5.37 2.90
CA SER A 134 23.86 -6.26 3.48
C SER A 134 23.94 -6.45 5.00
N ASP A 135 25.10 -6.22 5.61
CA ASP A 135 25.26 -6.39 7.06
C ASP A 135 24.70 -5.18 7.82
N LEU A 136 24.88 -3.97 7.27
CA LEU A 136 24.18 -2.77 7.75
C LEU A 136 22.67 -2.90 7.58
N GLU A 137 22.18 -3.49 6.47
CA GLU A 137 20.74 -3.73 6.29
C GLU A 137 20.18 -4.66 7.37
N LYS A 138 20.85 -5.78 7.65
CA LYS A 138 20.45 -6.71 8.73
C LYS A 138 20.45 -6.01 10.08
N LYS A 139 21.48 -5.21 10.37
CA LYS A 139 21.61 -4.47 11.63
C LYS A 139 20.52 -3.40 11.78
N PHE A 140 20.25 -2.65 10.71
CA PHE A 140 19.17 -1.65 10.66
C PHE A 140 17.83 -2.28 10.98
N ILE A 141 17.48 -3.40 10.32
CA ILE A 141 16.21 -4.09 10.55
C ILE A 141 16.11 -4.62 11.98
N ALA A 142 17.20 -5.19 12.50
CA ALA A 142 17.23 -5.74 13.86
C ALA A 142 17.11 -4.64 14.94
N GLU A 143 17.77 -3.50 14.77
CA GLU A 143 17.68 -2.37 15.70
C GLU A 143 16.31 -1.67 15.61
N ALA A 144 15.79 -1.45 14.40
CA ALA A 144 14.46 -0.88 14.22
C ALA A 144 13.37 -1.72 14.90
N ALA A 145 13.47 -3.05 14.82
CA ALA A 145 12.55 -3.97 15.47
C ALA A 145 12.57 -3.84 17.01
N LYS A 146 13.72 -3.54 17.63
CA LYS A 146 13.81 -3.29 19.09
C LYS A 146 13.06 -2.04 19.52
N GLU A 147 12.88 -1.08 18.61
CA GLU A 147 12.07 0.12 18.82
C GLU A 147 10.60 -0.05 18.41
N GLY A 148 10.18 -1.27 18.06
CA GLY A 148 8.82 -1.58 17.63
C GLY A 148 8.52 -1.25 16.16
N MET A 149 9.53 -0.87 15.36
CA MET A 149 9.38 -0.67 13.92
C MET A 149 9.56 -2.01 13.19
N ILE A 150 8.46 -2.73 13.04
CA ILE A 150 8.43 -4.09 12.48
C ILE A 150 8.18 -4.09 10.96
N GLN A 151 8.41 -5.24 10.32
CA GLN A 151 8.09 -5.48 8.89
C GLN A 151 8.81 -4.56 7.89
N LEU A 152 9.98 -4.05 8.26
CA LEU A 152 10.82 -3.22 7.38
C LEU A 152 11.70 -4.04 6.41
N LYS A 153 11.81 -5.36 6.60
CA LYS A 153 12.60 -6.21 5.70
C LYS A 153 12.04 -6.15 4.28
N GLY A 154 12.89 -5.82 3.31
CA GLY A 154 12.54 -5.80 1.90
C GLY A 154 12.10 -7.16 1.39
N HIS A 155 11.45 -7.17 0.22
CA HIS A 155 10.97 -8.41 -0.37
C HIS A 155 12.14 -9.34 -0.73
N ARG A 156 11.98 -10.66 -0.49
CA ARG A 156 13.03 -11.67 -0.67
C ARG A 156 13.74 -11.66 -2.04
N SER A 157 13.04 -11.24 -3.10
CA SER A 157 13.58 -11.20 -4.46
C SER A 157 14.47 -9.99 -4.75
N VAL A 158 14.45 -8.96 -3.89
CA VAL A 158 15.18 -7.70 -4.09
C VAL A 158 16.15 -7.44 -2.93
N GLY A 159 15.83 -7.87 -1.71
CA GLY A 159 16.60 -7.53 -0.52
C GLY A 159 16.30 -6.12 -0.02
N GLY A 160 17.22 -5.53 0.73
CA GLY A 160 17.10 -4.18 1.25
C GLY A 160 16.04 -3.99 2.33
N VAL A 161 15.61 -2.73 2.46
CA VAL A 161 14.60 -2.26 3.39
C VAL A 161 13.40 -1.74 2.60
N ARG A 162 12.19 -1.93 3.12
CA ARG A 162 10.96 -1.38 2.53
C ARG A 162 10.02 -0.89 3.61
N ALA A 163 9.80 0.42 3.66
CA ALA A 163 8.77 1.02 4.48
C ALA A 163 7.43 1.06 3.72
N SER A 164 6.41 0.38 4.24
CA SER A 164 5.05 0.42 3.69
C SER A 164 4.23 1.42 4.50
N ILE A 165 3.85 2.54 3.88
CA ILE A 165 3.26 3.72 4.53
C ILE A 165 1.82 3.98 4.05
N TYR A 166 1.03 2.91 4.03
CA TYR A 166 -0.41 2.86 3.66
C TYR A 166 -1.26 3.89 4.40
N ASN A 167 -2.53 4.06 3.99
CA ASN A 167 -3.45 5.07 4.54
C ASN A 167 -3.46 5.08 6.09
N ALA A 168 -3.54 3.88 6.68
CA ALA A 168 -3.58 3.68 8.14
C ALA A 168 -2.25 3.94 8.86
N MET A 169 -1.12 4.03 8.15
CA MET A 169 0.17 4.39 8.77
C MET A 169 0.14 5.87 9.16
N PRO A 170 0.25 6.21 10.46
CA PRO A 170 0.22 7.59 10.92
C PRO A 170 1.52 8.32 10.53
N LEU A 171 1.43 9.65 10.42
CA LEU A 171 2.61 10.50 10.15
C LEU A 171 3.71 10.30 11.21
N ALA A 172 3.31 10.22 12.48
CA ALA A 172 4.23 9.99 13.61
C ALA A 172 5.05 8.69 13.45
N GLY A 173 4.49 7.65 12.82
CA GLY A 173 5.24 6.41 12.55
C GLY A 173 6.36 6.62 11.53
N VAL A 174 6.12 7.45 10.52
CA VAL A 174 7.12 7.82 9.51
C VAL A 174 8.18 8.77 10.09
N GLU A 175 7.76 9.73 10.92
CA GLU A 175 8.68 10.63 11.63
C GLU A 175 9.61 9.87 12.58
N LYS A 176 9.07 8.88 13.32
CA LYS A 176 9.87 7.98 14.15
C LYS A 176 10.89 7.20 13.33
N LEU A 177 10.49 6.64 12.18
CA LEU A 177 11.41 5.95 11.27
C LEU A 177 12.53 6.88 10.78
N VAL A 178 12.20 8.11 10.40
CA VAL A 178 13.20 9.09 9.93
C VAL A 178 14.15 9.51 11.05
N ALA A 179 13.66 9.68 12.28
CA ALA A 179 14.51 9.94 13.43
C ALA A 179 15.49 8.78 13.68
N PHE A 180 14.99 7.54 13.66
CA PHE A 180 15.81 6.34 13.75
C PHE A 180 16.85 6.25 12.62
N MET A 181 16.48 6.57 11.37
CA MET A 181 17.41 6.58 10.24
C MET A 181 18.58 7.55 10.46
N LYS A 182 18.30 8.77 10.97
CA LYS A 182 19.35 9.75 11.25
C LYS A 182 20.29 9.28 12.36
N ASP A 183 19.74 8.75 13.45
CA ASP A 183 20.53 8.18 14.54
C ASP A 183 21.37 6.98 14.09
N PHE A 184 20.76 6.05 13.35
CA PHE A 184 21.44 4.87 12.83
C PHE A 184 22.62 5.25 11.93
N GLN A 185 22.44 6.23 11.03
CA GLN A 185 23.52 6.75 10.20
C GLN A 185 24.63 7.40 11.05
N ALA A 186 24.28 8.20 12.06
CA ALA A 186 25.28 8.84 12.92
C ALA A 186 26.15 7.83 13.70
N ARG A 187 25.58 6.68 14.08
CA ARG A 187 26.29 5.58 14.74
C ARG A 187 27.09 4.68 13.80
N HIS A 188 26.89 4.82 12.47
CA HIS A 188 27.50 3.98 11.44
C HIS A 188 27.91 4.83 10.22
N PRO A 189 28.95 5.66 10.31
CA PRO A 189 29.38 6.52 9.19
C PRO A 189 29.90 5.74 7.98
#